data_AF-E8UXG7-F1
#
_entry.id   AF-E8UXG7-F1
#
_cell.length_a   1.000
_cell.length_b   1.000
_cell.length_c   1.000
_cell.angle_alpha   90.00
_cell.angle_beta   90.00
_cell.angle_gamma   90.00
#
_symmetry.space_group_name_H-M   'P 1'
#
loop_
_entity.id
_entity.type
_entity.pdbx_description
1 polymer ?
#
loop_
_entity_poly.entity_id
_entity_poly.type
_entity_poly.pdbx_seq_one_letter_code
_entity_poly.pdbx_strand_id
1 'polypeptide(L)'
;MESEEKANMGDVLFPILGQAPVAIAKMAAESDWLDAGHDVEFRSLGVKSILNKSVSKRLKWMVWSINPYRGCEFGCRYCYARYTHEFMELRDPEAFERKIFIKQNAAWLLEQELRRMEKRGTIHEEIALGTATDPWQPIERRERVTRSLLEVMARRSGLQLGVVTKSTLIERDLDLLREIDAKSRLVIHLTITTPDVELARKLEPRAPRPDLRMRTVRRFRAAGIRIGVLNSPLLPGITDTPEAIDAMAKWSAEAGASFFAAQPLFLKSCSRPTYFDFVKEHFPALENDYAERFRTMDFASGPYRERLRALVAASCRKYRLNERSRDTLLTRDAGDTKKPAQREPAAVQQRLFA
;
A
#
# COMPACT_ATOMS: atom_id res chain seq x y z
N MET A 1 -5.00 -7.92 74.93
CA MET A 1 -6.08 -8.62 74.22
C MET A 1 -6.16 -7.99 72.85
N GLU A 2 -5.69 -8.77 71.86
CA GLU A 2 -6.15 -8.81 70.45
C GLU A 2 -6.30 -7.47 69.69
N SER A 3 -5.80 -7.25 68.49
CA SER A 3 -5.02 -8.00 67.50
C SER A 3 -4.86 -7.03 66.31
N GLU A 4 -3.73 -7.13 65.60
CA GLU A 4 -3.54 -7.00 64.13
C GLU A 4 -4.70 -6.47 63.26
N GLU A 5 -4.55 -5.76 62.13
CA GLU A 5 -3.45 -5.21 61.33
C GLU A 5 -4.16 -4.59 60.09
N LYS A 6 -3.53 -3.59 59.44
CA LYS A 6 -3.42 -3.38 57.97
C LYS A 6 -3.85 -2.04 57.37
N ALA A 7 -2.84 -1.46 56.72
CA ALA A 7 -2.82 -0.83 55.41
C ALA A 7 -3.57 0.50 55.22
N ASN A 8 -2.81 1.58 55.42
CA ASN A 8 -3.01 2.82 54.67
C ASN A 8 -2.34 2.65 53.29
N MET A 9 -3.13 2.55 52.22
CA MET A 9 -2.63 2.40 50.85
C MET A 9 -3.57 3.10 49.86
N GLY A 10 -3.08 4.24 49.33
CA GLY A 10 -3.32 4.70 47.96
C GLY A 10 -4.63 5.43 47.68
N ASP A 11 -4.57 6.77 47.67
CA ASP A 11 -5.52 7.58 46.91
C ASP A 11 -5.29 7.33 45.41
N VAL A 12 -6.19 6.52 44.86
CA VAL A 12 -6.28 6.16 43.45
C VAL A 12 -6.70 7.38 42.64
N LEU A 13 -5.77 7.97 41.88
CA LEU A 13 -6.09 8.89 40.79
C LEU A 13 -6.78 8.10 39.66
N PHE A 14 -8.12 8.03 39.76
CA PHE A 14 -9.12 7.54 38.81
C PHE A 14 -9.46 6.04 38.84
N PRO A 15 -10.41 5.62 39.70
CA PRO A 15 -11.18 4.41 39.51
C PRO A 15 -12.38 4.64 38.56
N ILE A 16 -12.80 3.56 37.88
CA ILE A 16 -14.08 3.35 37.15
C ILE A 16 -14.04 3.54 35.62
N LEU A 17 -13.72 2.44 34.93
CA LEU A 17 -14.51 1.98 33.78
C LEU A 17 -15.89 1.55 34.32
N GLY A 18 -16.98 2.12 33.80
CA GLY A 18 -18.34 1.66 34.13
C GLY A 18 -19.49 2.64 33.91
N GLN A 19 -19.24 3.93 33.66
CA GLN A 19 -20.31 4.87 33.35
C GLN A 19 -20.47 5.04 31.84
N ALA A 20 -21.72 4.96 31.36
CA ALA A 20 -22.05 5.36 30.00
C ALA A 20 -21.57 6.81 29.79
N PRO A 21 -20.95 7.12 28.64
CA PRO A 21 -20.42 8.46 28.40
C PRO A 21 -21.53 9.49 28.61
N VAL A 22 -21.22 10.61 29.26
CA VAL A 22 -22.14 11.72 29.57
C VAL A 22 -21.69 13.00 28.85
N ALA A 23 -22.64 13.88 28.57
CA ALA A 23 -22.44 15.15 27.87
C ALA A 23 -21.76 14.98 26.49
N ILE A 24 -20.69 15.73 26.21
CA ILE A 24 -20.00 15.75 24.91
C ILE A 24 -19.48 14.35 24.53
N ALA A 25 -19.05 13.53 25.49
CA ALA A 25 -18.59 12.16 25.21
C ALA A 25 -19.73 11.26 24.72
N LYS A 26 -20.95 11.47 25.23
CA LYS A 26 -22.16 10.76 24.78
C LYS A 26 -22.52 11.20 23.36
N MET A 27 -22.54 12.52 23.16
CA MET A 27 -22.84 13.13 21.87
C MET A 27 -21.83 12.73 20.79
N ALA A 28 -20.56 12.57 21.14
CA ALA A 28 -19.52 12.10 20.20
C ALA A 28 -19.59 10.58 19.93
N ALA A 29 -20.08 9.79 20.89
CA ALA A 29 -20.32 8.35 20.70
C ALA A 29 -21.61 8.07 19.92
N GLU A 30 -22.60 8.96 20.04
CA GLU A 30 -23.92 8.90 19.39
C GLU A 30 -24.02 9.75 18.13
N SER A 31 -22.99 10.57 17.82
CA SER A 31 -22.99 11.39 16.61
C SER A 31 -22.94 10.49 15.38
N ASP A 32 -23.89 10.70 14.47
CA ASP A 32 -23.85 10.08 13.16
C ASP A 32 -22.54 10.40 12.46
N TRP A 33 -21.99 9.40 11.77
CA TRP A 33 -20.85 9.60 10.89
C TRP A 33 -21.26 10.49 9.73
N LEU A 34 -21.00 11.79 9.86
CA LEU A 34 -20.96 12.72 8.74
C LEU A 34 -19.70 12.41 7.94
N ASP A 35 -19.72 11.39 7.10
CA ASP A 35 -18.70 11.22 6.05
C ASP A 35 -18.95 12.27 4.95
N ALA A 36 -18.91 13.54 5.35
CA ALA A 36 -19.03 14.72 4.51
C ALA A 36 -17.65 15.29 4.16
N GLY A 37 -16.66 14.41 3.99
CA GLY A 37 -15.39 14.80 3.38
C GLY A 37 -15.46 14.74 1.85
N HIS A 38 -16.09 13.70 1.33
CA HIS A 38 -16.18 13.39 -0.10
C HIS A 38 -17.39 12.47 -0.26
N ASP A 39 -18.37 12.75 -1.13
CA ASP A 39 -19.50 11.84 -1.37
C ASP A 39 -18.99 10.52 -1.97
N VAL A 40 -18.59 9.59 -1.10
CA VAL A 40 -18.13 8.25 -1.45
C VAL A 40 -19.26 7.28 -1.16
N GLU A 41 -19.76 6.67 -2.22
CA GLU A 41 -20.74 5.61 -2.19
C GLU A 41 -20.02 4.26 -2.07
N PHE A 42 -20.39 3.49 -1.04
CA PHE A 42 -19.91 2.13 -0.85
C PHE A 42 -20.98 1.13 -1.29
N ARG A 43 -20.60 0.16 -2.14
CA ARG A 43 -21.49 -0.89 -2.62
C ARG A 43 -20.89 -2.26 -2.38
N SER A 44 -21.69 -3.22 -1.95
CA SER A 44 -21.28 -4.62 -1.94
C SER A 44 -21.18 -5.14 -3.39
N LEU A 45 -20.20 -6.00 -3.64
CA LEU A 45 -20.00 -6.64 -4.94
C LEU A 45 -19.78 -8.14 -4.75
N GLY A 46 -20.77 -8.92 -5.17
CA GLY A 46 -20.64 -10.37 -5.28
C GLY A 46 -19.63 -10.74 -6.36
N VAL A 47 -18.66 -11.59 -6.03
CA VAL A 47 -17.66 -12.10 -6.99
C VAL A 47 -17.57 -13.62 -6.91
N LYS A 48 -17.22 -14.26 -8.03
CA LYS A 48 -17.03 -15.72 -8.10
C LYS A 48 -15.61 -16.16 -7.76
N SER A 49 -14.67 -15.21 -7.73
CA SER A 49 -13.25 -15.44 -7.53
C SER A 49 -12.59 -14.17 -6.98
N ILE A 50 -11.59 -14.33 -6.12
CA ILE A 50 -10.79 -13.21 -5.62
C ILE A 50 -9.40 -13.15 -6.26
N LEU A 51 -8.85 -14.30 -6.68
CA LEU A 51 -7.62 -14.40 -7.48
C LEU A 51 -7.88 -14.13 -8.98
N ASN A 52 -7.26 -13.08 -9.51
CA ASN A 52 -7.33 -12.74 -10.93
C ASN A 52 -6.03 -13.10 -11.63
N LYS A 53 -6.11 -13.93 -12.67
CA LYS A 53 -4.96 -14.33 -13.47
C LYS A 53 -4.53 -13.20 -14.40
N SER A 54 -3.29 -12.73 -14.24
CA SER A 54 -2.64 -11.81 -15.17
C SER A 54 -1.52 -12.54 -15.89
N VAL A 55 -1.55 -12.51 -17.22
CA VAL A 55 -0.53 -13.13 -18.07
C VAL A 55 0.21 -12.01 -18.79
N SER A 56 1.49 -11.83 -18.48
CA SER A 56 2.33 -10.93 -19.28
C SER A 56 2.67 -11.64 -20.59
N LYS A 57 2.07 -11.20 -21.70
CA LYS A 57 2.40 -11.70 -23.05
C LYS A 57 3.89 -11.55 -23.38
N ARG A 58 4.56 -10.55 -22.78
CA ARG A 58 5.98 -10.25 -23.02
C ARG A 58 6.94 -11.15 -22.25
N LEU A 59 6.54 -11.63 -21.07
CA LEU A 59 7.47 -12.29 -20.14
C LEU A 59 7.17 -13.78 -19.92
N LYS A 60 6.16 -14.34 -20.61
CA LYS A 60 5.80 -15.78 -20.58
C LYS A 60 5.61 -16.36 -19.17
N TRP A 61 5.26 -15.53 -18.19
CA TRP A 61 4.96 -15.97 -16.82
C TRP A 61 3.58 -15.46 -16.38
N MET A 62 3.04 -16.14 -15.36
CA MET A 62 1.71 -15.91 -14.81
C MET A 62 1.82 -15.39 -13.38
N VAL A 63 1.01 -14.38 -13.04
CA VAL A 63 0.81 -13.96 -11.65
C VAL A 63 -0.65 -13.76 -11.33
N TRP A 64 -1.01 -14.18 -10.14
CA TRP A 64 -2.31 -13.92 -9.56
C TRP A 64 -2.34 -12.54 -8.94
N SER A 65 -3.47 -11.86 -9.05
CA SER A 65 -3.67 -10.58 -8.41
C SER A 65 -4.91 -10.58 -7.54
N ILE A 66 -4.79 -9.93 -6.39
CA ILE A 66 -5.86 -9.69 -5.44
C ILE A 66 -6.05 -8.19 -5.33
N ASN A 67 -7.29 -7.76 -5.56
CA ASN A 67 -7.75 -6.40 -5.28
C ASN A 67 -9.02 -6.55 -4.45
N PRO A 68 -8.98 -6.31 -3.13
CA PRO A 68 -10.13 -6.48 -2.24
C PRO A 68 -11.31 -5.57 -2.59
N TYR A 69 -10.99 -4.45 -3.22
CA TYR A 69 -11.94 -3.43 -3.64
C TYR A 69 -11.87 -3.17 -5.13
N ARG A 70 -12.91 -2.53 -5.66
CA ARG A 70 -12.90 -1.86 -6.96
C ARG A 70 -13.22 -0.38 -6.76
N GLY A 71 -12.41 0.49 -7.32
CA GLY A 71 -12.38 1.90 -6.91
C GLY A 71 -11.36 2.13 -5.80
N CYS A 72 -10.85 3.36 -5.71
CA CYS A 72 -9.91 3.73 -4.66
C CYS A 72 -10.15 5.14 -4.13
N GLU A 73 -10.39 5.24 -2.82
CA GLU A 73 -10.66 6.49 -2.12
C GLU A 73 -9.46 7.46 -2.13
N PHE A 74 -8.24 7.02 -2.48
CA PHE A 74 -7.09 7.94 -2.49
C PHE A 74 -7.16 9.01 -3.60
N GLY A 75 -7.96 8.79 -4.64
CA GLY A 75 -8.23 9.81 -5.66
C GLY A 75 -7.00 10.34 -6.39
N CYS A 76 -5.98 9.49 -6.61
CA CYS A 76 -4.75 9.94 -7.27
C CYS A 76 -5.06 10.44 -8.70
N ARG A 77 -4.57 11.63 -9.05
CA ARG A 77 -4.86 12.28 -10.35
C ARG A 77 -4.37 11.46 -11.55
N TYR A 78 -3.26 10.73 -11.36
CA TYR A 78 -2.63 9.88 -12.39
C TYR A 78 -3.12 8.42 -12.41
N CYS A 79 -4.15 8.06 -11.63
CA CYS A 79 -4.46 6.65 -11.34
C CYS A 79 -4.94 5.87 -12.57
N TYR A 80 -4.06 5.05 -13.15
CA TYR A 80 -4.41 4.20 -14.30
C TYR A 80 -5.57 3.25 -14.03
N ALA A 81 -5.83 2.89 -12.77
CA ALA A 81 -6.84 1.90 -12.38
C ALA A 81 -8.29 2.37 -12.58
N ARG A 82 -8.50 3.64 -12.94
CA ARG A 82 -9.80 4.17 -13.39
C ARG A 82 -10.45 3.32 -14.48
N TYR A 83 -9.64 2.69 -15.36
CA TYR A 83 -10.14 1.75 -16.40
C TYR A 83 -10.97 0.60 -15.82
N THR A 84 -10.80 0.26 -14.54
CA THR A 84 -11.62 -0.80 -13.94
C THR A 84 -13.10 -0.41 -13.94
N HIS A 85 -13.45 0.85 -13.68
CA HIS A 85 -14.84 1.32 -13.69
C HIS A 85 -15.51 1.27 -15.06
N GLU A 86 -14.74 1.31 -16.14
CA GLU A 86 -15.25 1.16 -17.51
C GLU A 86 -15.91 -0.20 -17.76
N PHE A 87 -15.46 -1.27 -17.10
CA PHE A 87 -16.10 -2.60 -17.19
C PHE A 87 -17.45 -2.67 -16.47
N MET A 88 -17.82 -1.64 -15.69
CA MET A 88 -19.15 -1.47 -15.08
C MET A 88 -19.95 -0.37 -15.78
N GLU A 89 -19.50 0.05 -16.97
CA GLU A 89 -20.10 1.15 -17.74
C GLU A 89 -20.13 2.50 -17.00
N LEU A 90 -19.33 2.63 -15.94
CA LEU A 90 -19.11 3.88 -15.22
C LEU A 90 -17.97 4.63 -15.91
N ARG A 91 -18.34 5.60 -16.76
CA ARG A 91 -17.39 6.38 -17.58
C ARG A 91 -17.04 7.75 -17.01
N ASP A 92 -17.76 8.19 -15.98
CA ASP A 92 -17.39 9.38 -15.22
C ASP A 92 -15.99 9.19 -14.61
N PRO A 93 -14.99 10.02 -14.96
CA PRO A 93 -13.64 9.89 -14.45
C PRO A 93 -13.56 9.90 -12.92
N GLU A 94 -14.44 10.65 -12.23
CA GLU A 94 -14.45 10.77 -10.77
C GLU A 94 -15.14 9.60 -10.06
N ALA A 95 -15.90 8.78 -10.79
CA ALA A 95 -16.62 7.66 -10.21
C ALA A 95 -15.68 6.63 -9.57
N PHE A 96 -14.42 6.53 -10.02
CA PHE A 96 -13.45 5.59 -9.47
C PHE A 96 -13.14 5.82 -7.99
N GLU A 97 -13.07 7.08 -7.58
CA GLU A 97 -12.73 7.50 -6.21
C GLU A 97 -13.94 7.95 -5.39
N ARG A 98 -15.14 7.88 -5.99
CA ARG A 98 -16.44 8.17 -5.37
C ARG A 98 -17.36 6.96 -5.29
N LYS A 99 -17.15 5.89 -6.06
CA LYS A 99 -17.96 4.66 -6.02
C LYS A 99 -17.07 3.46 -5.77
N ILE A 100 -17.05 3.00 -4.52
CA ILE A 100 -16.17 1.93 -4.06
C ILE A 100 -16.97 0.65 -3.88
N PHE A 101 -16.54 -0.40 -4.56
CA PHE A 101 -17.17 -1.70 -4.49
C PHE A 101 -16.35 -2.65 -3.62
N ILE A 102 -17.00 -3.19 -2.59
CA ILE A 102 -16.44 -4.06 -1.57
C ILE A 102 -16.73 -5.51 -1.96
N LYS A 103 -15.67 -6.27 -2.31
CA LYS A 103 -15.86 -7.66 -2.74
C LYS A 103 -16.27 -8.54 -1.57
N GLN A 104 -17.43 -9.17 -1.71
CA GLN A 104 -18.01 -10.01 -0.67
C GLN A 104 -17.39 -11.42 -0.66
N ASN A 105 -17.45 -12.09 0.49
CA ASN A 105 -16.96 -13.46 0.69
C ASN A 105 -15.47 -13.67 0.35
N ALA A 106 -14.66 -12.61 0.41
CA ALA A 106 -13.28 -12.62 -0.08
C ALA A 106 -12.41 -13.68 0.62
N ALA A 107 -12.47 -13.79 1.95
CA ALA A 107 -11.73 -14.79 2.70
C ALA A 107 -12.14 -16.24 2.37
N TRP A 108 -13.45 -16.50 2.29
CA TRP A 108 -13.95 -17.83 1.92
C TRP A 108 -13.53 -18.22 0.51
N LEU A 109 -13.61 -17.30 -0.45
CA LEU A 109 -13.14 -17.52 -1.82
C LEU A 109 -11.64 -17.82 -1.85
N LEU A 110 -10.84 -17.01 -1.17
CA LEU A 110 -9.40 -17.19 -1.13
C LEU A 110 -9.03 -18.56 -0.52
N GLU A 111 -9.69 -18.97 0.56
CA GLU A 111 -9.48 -20.26 1.20
C GLU A 111 -9.68 -21.43 0.20
N GLN A 112 -10.75 -21.40 -0.59
CA GLN A 112 -11.00 -22.42 -1.60
C GLN A 112 -10.00 -22.38 -2.75
N GLU A 113 -9.60 -21.18 -3.18
CA GLU A 113 -8.66 -20.99 -4.27
C GLU A 113 -7.24 -21.43 -3.91
N LEU A 114 -6.75 -21.08 -2.71
CA LEU A 114 -5.45 -21.54 -2.22
C LEU A 114 -5.42 -23.06 -2.02
N ARG A 115 -6.49 -23.67 -1.50
CA ARG A 115 -6.61 -25.15 -1.44
C ARG A 115 -6.49 -25.81 -2.81
N ARG A 116 -7.04 -25.19 -3.86
CA ARG A 116 -6.91 -25.70 -5.24
C ARG A 116 -5.48 -25.53 -5.76
N MET A 117 -4.81 -24.42 -5.44
CA MET A 117 -3.41 -24.20 -5.80
C MET A 117 -2.49 -25.22 -5.11
N GLU A 118 -2.71 -25.49 -3.82
CA GLU A 118 -1.98 -26.54 -3.07
C GLU A 118 -2.12 -27.91 -3.74
N LYS A 119 -3.35 -28.34 -4.04
CA LYS A 119 -3.62 -29.62 -4.73
C LYS A 119 -2.96 -29.73 -6.10
N ARG A 120 -2.76 -28.61 -6.79
CA ARG A 120 -2.10 -28.54 -8.10
C ARG A 120 -0.58 -28.38 -8.01
N GLY A 121 -0.05 -28.21 -6.80
CA GLY A 121 1.37 -27.90 -6.59
C GLY A 121 1.77 -26.48 -7.03
N THR A 122 0.81 -25.58 -7.24
CA THR A 122 1.06 -24.21 -7.76
C THR A 122 0.99 -23.13 -6.68
N ILE A 123 1.02 -23.49 -5.39
CA ILE A 123 0.93 -22.55 -4.26
C ILE A 123 2.08 -21.53 -4.20
N HIS A 124 3.20 -21.87 -4.85
CA HIS A 124 4.40 -21.03 -4.97
C HIS A 124 4.31 -20.02 -6.13
N GLU A 125 3.25 -20.06 -6.94
CA GLU A 125 3.01 -19.01 -7.93
C GLU A 125 2.77 -17.67 -7.22
N GLU A 126 3.27 -16.61 -7.82
CA GLU A 126 3.24 -15.30 -7.20
C GLU A 126 1.82 -14.71 -7.16
N ILE A 127 1.52 -14.08 -6.03
CA ILE A 127 0.28 -13.37 -5.74
C ILE A 127 0.61 -11.90 -5.45
N ALA A 128 0.01 -11.00 -6.22
CA ALA A 128 0.16 -9.57 -6.10
C ALA A 128 -1.09 -8.94 -5.46
N LEU A 129 -0.96 -8.39 -4.26
CA LEU A 129 -2.02 -7.69 -3.54
C LEU A 129 -1.89 -6.18 -3.75
N GLY A 130 -2.97 -5.53 -4.20
CA GLY A 130 -3.03 -4.07 -4.37
C GLY A 130 -2.55 -3.56 -5.73
N THR A 131 -2.77 -4.33 -6.79
CA THR A 131 -2.31 -3.98 -8.15
C THR A 131 -3.21 -2.97 -8.88
N ALA A 132 -4.42 -2.72 -8.42
CA ALA A 132 -5.33 -1.75 -9.03
C ALA A 132 -5.96 -0.82 -8.00
N THR A 133 -6.27 -1.33 -6.82
CA THR A 133 -6.86 -0.56 -5.73
C THR A 133 -6.00 -0.72 -4.48
N ASP A 134 -6.00 0.29 -3.62
CA ASP A 134 -5.24 0.17 -2.38
C ASP A 134 -5.96 -0.78 -1.41
N PRO A 135 -5.31 -1.86 -0.93
CA PRO A 135 -5.94 -2.79 0.01
C PRO A 135 -6.27 -2.15 1.35
N TRP A 136 -5.58 -1.08 1.72
CA TRP A 136 -5.73 -0.39 3.00
C TRP A 136 -6.21 1.05 2.83
N GLN A 137 -7.02 1.33 1.80
CA GLN A 137 -7.76 2.58 1.69
C GLN A 137 -8.68 2.81 2.92
N PRO A 138 -9.13 4.04 3.21
CA PRO A 138 -9.82 4.40 4.44
C PRO A 138 -10.96 3.45 4.88
N ILE A 139 -11.79 2.96 3.96
CA ILE A 139 -12.89 2.03 4.26
C ILE A 139 -12.44 0.69 4.87
N GLU A 140 -11.19 0.28 4.64
CA GLU A 140 -10.60 -0.94 5.24
C GLU A 140 -10.51 -0.84 6.77
N ARG A 141 -10.58 0.37 7.36
CA ARG A 141 -10.70 0.52 8.83
C ARG A 141 -11.95 -0.15 9.38
N ARG A 142 -13.05 -0.16 8.61
CA ARG A 142 -14.34 -0.72 8.99
C ARG A 142 -14.54 -2.12 8.41
N GLU A 143 -14.36 -2.27 7.10
CA GLU A 143 -14.73 -3.50 6.37
C GLU A 143 -13.76 -4.66 6.57
N ARG A 144 -12.49 -4.37 6.87
CA ARG A 144 -11.46 -5.38 7.20
C ARG A 144 -11.33 -6.52 6.16
N VAL A 145 -11.63 -6.24 4.89
CA VAL A 145 -11.58 -7.25 3.81
C VAL A 145 -10.16 -7.71 3.59
N THR A 146 -9.21 -6.77 3.51
CA THR A 146 -7.78 -7.09 3.37
C THR A 146 -7.30 -7.89 4.56
N ARG A 147 -7.67 -7.50 5.78
CA ARG A 147 -7.32 -8.28 6.97
C ARG A 147 -7.83 -9.72 6.89
N SER A 148 -9.09 -9.94 6.50
CA SER A 148 -9.66 -11.29 6.37
C SER A 148 -8.89 -12.16 5.35
N LEU A 149 -8.36 -11.55 4.29
CA LEU A 149 -7.52 -12.22 3.30
C LEU A 149 -6.15 -12.59 3.89
N LEU A 150 -5.56 -11.69 4.69
CA LEU A 150 -4.29 -11.96 5.37
C LEU A 150 -4.44 -13.08 6.41
N GLU A 151 -5.56 -13.17 7.13
CA GLU A 151 -5.85 -14.27 8.07
C GLU A 151 -5.95 -15.64 7.37
N VAL A 152 -6.44 -15.67 6.13
CA VAL A 152 -6.39 -16.87 5.28
C VAL A 152 -4.95 -17.18 4.86
N MET A 153 -4.19 -16.19 4.40
CA MET A 153 -2.82 -16.37 3.95
C MET A 153 -1.85 -16.77 5.09
N ALA A 154 -2.04 -16.27 6.32
CA ALA A 154 -1.22 -16.60 7.48
C ALA A 154 -1.32 -18.07 7.91
N ARG A 155 -2.43 -18.74 7.54
CA ARG A 155 -2.67 -20.18 7.74
C ARG A 155 -2.05 -21.05 6.63
N ARG A 156 -1.25 -20.46 5.74
CA ARG A 156 -0.61 -21.14 4.61
C ARG A 156 0.90 -20.93 4.61
N SER A 157 1.58 -21.83 3.93
CA SER A 157 3.05 -21.83 3.80
C SER A 157 3.44 -21.91 2.33
N GLY A 158 4.62 -21.39 2.00
CA GLY A 158 5.16 -21.44 0.64
C GLY A 158 4.55 -20.44 -0.34
N LEU A 159 3.74 -19.48 0.14
CA LEU A 159 3.21 -18.41 -0.72
C LEU A 159 4.35 -17.51 -1.20
N GLN A 160 4.16 -16.91 -2.37
CA GLN A 160 4.95 -15.76 -2.82
C GLN A 160 4.01 -14.55 -2.90
N LEU A 161 4.00 -13.71 -1.85
CA LEU A 161 3.09 -12.58 -1.69
C LEU A 161 3.82 -11.24 -1.87
N GLY A 162 3.40 -10.48 -2.87
CA GLY A 162 3.89 -9.14 -3.14
C GLY A 162 2.79 -8.12 -2.89
N VAL A 163 3.08 -7.10 -2.10
CA VAL A 163 2.10 -6.10 -1.68
C VAL A 163 2.46 -4.74 -2.28
N VAL A 164 1.48 -3.99 -2.78
CA VAL A 164 1.60 -2.57 -3.11
C VAL A 164 0.56 -1.78 -2.32
N THR A 165 0.98 -0.72 -1.65
CA THR A 165 0.06 0.21 -0.99
C THR A 165 0.70 1.60 -0.84
N LYS A 166 -0.14 2.63 -0.69
CA LYS A 166 0.21 3.98 -0.20
C LYS A 166 -0.20 4.18 1.26
N SER A 167 -0.97 3.25 1.83
CA SER A 167 -1.59 3.43 3.13
C SER A 167 -0.65 3.13 4.27
N THR A 168 -0.73 3.92 5.34
CA THR A 168 -0.09 3.62 6.63
C THR A 168 -0.94 2.66 7.46
N LEU A 169 -2.20 2.39 7.08
CA LEU A 169 -3.08 1.47 7.79
C LEU A 169 -2.59 0.01 7.70
N ILE A 170 -1.69 -0.31 6.77
CA ILE A 170 -0.97 -1.58 6.72
C ILE A 170 -0.28 -1.93 8.05
N GLU A 171 0.12 -0.93 8.85
CA GLU A 171 0.70 -1.16 10.19
C GLU A 171 -0.23 -1.89 11.16
N ARG A 172 -1.56 -1.81 10.96
CA ARG A 172 -2.55 -2.53 11.78
C ARG A 172 -2.39 -4.05 11.66
N ASP A 173 -2.02 -4.52 10.47
CA ASP A 173 -1.96 -5.95 10.13
C ASP A 173 -0.52 -6.48 10.14
N LEU A 174 0.38 -5.77 10.83
CA LEU A 174 1.79 -6.16 10.97
C LEU A 174 1.95 -7.53 11.64
N ASP A 175 1.06 -7.88 12.57
CA ASP A 175 0.97 -9.20 13.20
C ASP A 175 0.84 -10.32 12.14
N LEU A 176 -0.17 -10.22 11.29
CA LEU A 176 -0.45 -11.20 10.24
C LEU A 176 0.64 -11.22 9.17
N LEU A 177 1.17 -10.05 8.79
CA LEU A 177 2.24 -9.95 7.81
C LEU A 177 3.54 -10.60 8.31
N ARG A 178 3.84 -10.54 9.62
CA ARG A 178 4.97 -11.27 10.22
C ARG A 178 4.74 -12.78 10.18
N GLU A 179 3.53 -13.24 10.47
CA GLU A 179 3.20 -14.68 10.38
C GLU A 179 3.34 -15.21 8.95
N ILE A 180 2.91 -14.43 7.96
CA ILE A 180 3.07 -14.76 6.54
C ILE A 180 4.56 -14.80 6.18
N ASP A 181 5.35 -13.77 6.51
CA ASP A 181 6.79 -13.72 6.20
C ASP A 181 7.61 -14.85 6.85
N ALA A 182 7.14 -15.40 7.97
CA ALA A 182 7.79 -16.52 8.63
C ALA A 182 7.67 -17.85 7.87
N LYS A 183 6.60 -18.02 7.08
CA LYS A 183 6.26 -19.28 6.38
C LYS A 183 6.26 -19.16 4.86
N SER A 184 6.36 -17.94 4.37
CA SER A 184 6.16 -17.57 2.97
C SER A 184 7.07 -16.41 2.60
N ARG A 185 7.22 -16.17 1.31
CA ARG A 185 8.01 -15.06 0.77
C ARG A 185 7.13 -13.81 0.70
N LEU A 186 7.40 -12.81 1.54
CA LEU A 186 6.68 -11.52 1.54
C LEU A 186 7.59 -10.37 1.10
N VAL A 187 7.08 -9.52 0.21
CA VAL A 187 7.76 -8.27 -0.18
C VAL A 187 6.74 -7.14 -0.27
N ILE A 188 6.96 -6.06 0.47
CA ILE A 188 6.06 -4.90 0.52
C ILE A 188 6.65 -3.73 -0.28
N HIS A 189 5.82 -3.12 -1.11
CA HIS A 189 6.11 -1.91 -1.86
C HIS A 189 5.26 -0.77 -1.31
N LEU A 190 5.89 0.13 -0.57
CA LEU A 190 5.23 1.34 -0.13
C LEU A 190 5.44 2.44 -1.16
N THR A 191 4.34 2.93 -1.74
CA THR A 191 4.42 3.93 -2.80
C THR A 191 4.58 5.32 -2.22
N ILE A 192 5.67 6.00 -2.58
CA ILE A 192 5.94 7.40 -2.20
C ILE A 192 6.38 8.13 -3.47
N THR A 193 5.54 9.04 -3.95
CA THR A 193 5.68 9.69 -5.28
C THR A 193 6.59 10.93 -5.23
N THR A 194 6.59 11.64 -4.12
CA THR A 194 7.42 12.82 -3.90
C THR A 194 7.63 13.05 -2.39
N PRO A 195 8.77 13.60 -1.94
CA PRO A 195 8.93 14.08 -0.57
C PRO A 195 8.17 15.39 -0.29
N ASP A 196 7.79 16.14 -1.34
CA ASP A 196 7.06 17.40 -1.22
C ASP A 196 5.60 17.14 -0.81
N VAL A 197 5.24 17.62 0.40
CA VAL A 197 3.91 17.45 0.99
C VAL A 197 2.84 18.23 0.22
N GLU A 198 3.16 19.39 -0.32
CA GLU A 198 2.20 20.20 -1.08
C GLU A 198 1.89 19.55 -2.42
N LEU A 199 2.93 19.12 -3.15
CA LEU A 199 2.75 18.38 -4.39
C LEU A 199 2.01 17.05 -4.14
N ALA A 200 2.35 16.33 -3.07
CA ALA A 200 1.66 15.09 -2.71
C ALA A 200 0.16 15.31 -2.45
N ARG A 201 -0.24 16.41 -1.79
CA ARG A 201 -1.65 16.75 -1.56
C ARG A 201 -2.40 17.06 -2.86
N LYS A 202 -1.75 17.73 -3.82
CA LYS A 202 -2.38 18.01 -5.13
C LYS A 202 -2.54 16.73 -5.97
N LEU A 203 -1.53 15.85 -5.95
CA LEU A 203 -1.52 14.60 -6.71
C LEU A 203 -2.37 13.49 -6.11
N GLU A 204 -2.34 13.34 -4.78
CA GLU A 204 -2.85 12.22 -4.01
C GLU A 204 -3.64 12.72 -2.79
N PRO A 205 -4.73 13.48 -3.00
CA PRO A 205 -5.34 14.33 -1.97
C PRO A 205 -5.79 13.61 -0.71
N ARG A 206 -6.13 12.32 -0.83
CA ARG A 206 -6.61 11.49 0.27
C ARG A 206 -5.61 10.43 0.73
N ALA A 207 -4.43 10.34 0.11
CA ALA A 207 -3.38 9.43 0.54
C ALA A 207 -2.61 9.98 1.75
N PRO A 208 -2.05 9.11 2.61
CA PRO A 208 -1.21 9.57 3.71
C PRO A 208 -0.02 10.40 3.21
N ARG A 209 0.38 11.38 4.02
CA ARG A 209 1.52 12.24 3.72
C ARG A 209 2.81 11.42 3.48
N PRO A 210 3.72 11.87 2.60
CA PRO A 210 4.97 11.16 2.30
C PRO A 210 5.80 10.80 3.55
N ASP A 211 5.89 11.71 4.53
CA ASP A 211 6.67 11.50 5.75
C ASP A 211 6.11 10.37 6.63
N LEU A 212 4.78 10.24 6.71
CA LEU A 212 4.11 9.17 7.43
C LEU A 212 4.33 7.82 6.75
N ARG A 213 4.28 7.80 5.41
CA ARG A 213 4.64 6.61 4.62
C ARG A 213 6.09 6.21 4.88
N MET A 214 7.03 7.15 4.87
CA MET A 214 8.43 6.83 5.16
C MET A 214 8.63 6.29 6.59
N ARG A 215 7.85 6.77 7.57
CA ARG A 215 7.83 6.18 8.92
C ARG A 215 7.32 4.74 8.91
N THR A 216 6.30 4.42 8.12
CA THR A 216 5.84 3.05 7.93
C THR A 216 6.95 2.15 7.39
N VAL A 217 7.76 2.63 6.42
CA VAL A 217 8.96 1.90 5.96
C VAL A 217 9.89 1.57 7.13
N ARG A 218 10.26 2.57 7.93
CA ARG A 218 11.13 2.36 9.12
C ARG A 218 10.56 1.32 10.08
N ARG A 219 9.25 1.39 10.37
CA ARG A 219 8.57 0.47 11.29
C ARG A 219 8.60 -0.97 10.78
N PHE A 220 8.32 -1.20 9.51
CA PHE A 220 8.35 -2.53 8.91
C PHE A 220 9.77 -3.10 8.84
N ARG A 221 10.78 -2.25 8.58
CA ARG A 221 12.20 -2.66 8.64
C ARG A 221 12.64 -3.01 10.05
N ALA A 222 12.22 -2.25 11.06
CA ALA A 222 12.46 -2.58 12.47
C ALA A 222 11.80 -3.91 12.88
N ALA A 223 10.68 -4.27 12.27
CA ALA A 223 10.02 -5.57 12.44
C ALA A 223 10.64 -6.72 11.62
N GLY A 224 11.74 -6.46 10.88
CA GLY A 224 12.44 -7.46 10.07
C GLY A 224 11.77 -7.79 8.74
N ILE A 225 10.67 -7.11 8.37
CA ILE A 225 9.95 -7.36 7.12
C ILE A 225 10.65 -6.67 5.95
N ARG A 226 10.70 -7.36 4.80
CA ARG A 226 11.21 -6.79 3.56
C ARG A 226 10.21 -5.78 2.98
N ILE A 227 10.56 -4.51 3.08
CA ILE A 227 9.78 -3.39 2.53
C ILE A 227 10.71 -2.45 1.77
N GLY A 228 10.27 -1.97 0.62
CA GLY A 228 10.98 -0.97 -0.17
C GLY A 228 10.07 0.16 -0.62
N VAL A 229 10.70 1.21 -1.15
CA VAL A 229 10.00 2.37 -1.67
C VAL A 229 9.76 2.19 -3.16
N LEU A 230 8.50 2.37 -3.56
CA LEU A 230 8.09 2.42 -4.95
C LEU A 230 7.75 3.87 -5.34
N ASN A 231 8.69 4.56 -5.97
CA ASN A 231 8.50 5.90 -6.51
C ASN A 231 7.88 5.81 -7.92
N SER A 232 6.60 5.43 -7.94
CA SER A 232 5.82 5.23 -9.17
C SER A 232 4.49 5.96 -9.04
N PRO A 233 4.25 7.00 -9.85
CA PRO A 233 5.03 7.40 -11.03
C PRO A 233 6.16 8.41 -10.76
N LEU A 234 7.20 8.39 -11.61
CA LEU A 234 8.05 9.55 -11.92
C LEU A 234 7.32 10.41 -12.96
N LEU A 235 7.04 11.67 -12.62
CA LEU A 235 6.27 12.61 -13.42
C LEU A 235 7.21 13.47 -14.29
N PRO A 236 7.11 13.39 -15.64
CA PRO A 236 7.98 14.17 -16.55
C PRO A 236 7.95 15.67 -16.27
N GLY A 237 9.13 16.27 -16.04
CA GLY A 237 9.27 17.69 -15.74
C GLY A 237 8.86 18.11 -14.33
N ILE A 238 8.42 17.17 -13.47
CA ILE A 238 7.94 17.46 -12.12
C ILE A 238 8.76 16.72 -11.05
N THR A 239 8.94 15.40 -11.21
CA THR A 239 9.64 14.57 -10.20
C THR A 239 10.71 13.65 -10.81
N ASP A 240 11.12 13.88 -12.06
CA ASP A 240 12.00 13.01 -12.85
C ASP A 240 13.42 13.55 -13.05
N THR A 241 13.80 14.63 -12.36
CA THR A 241 15.18 15.15 -12.43
C THR A 241 16.17 14.22 -11.74
N PRO A 242 17.45 14.21 -12.15
CA PRO A 242 18.50 13.45 -11.47
C PRO A 242 18.56 13.73 -9.96
N GLU A 243 18.42 15.00 -9.57
CA GLU A 243 18.49 15.46 -8.18
C GLU A 243 17.28 14.95 -7.38
N ALA A 244 16.08 15.00 -7.94
CA ALA A 244 14.87 14.51 -7.28
C ALA A 244 14.90 12.99 -7.06
N ILE A 245 15.36 12.24 -8.07
CA ILE A 245 15.50 10.78 -7.97
C ILE A 245 16.56 10.40 -6.93
N ASP A 246 17.73 11.07 -6.95
CA ASP A 246 18.81 10.85 -5.99
C ASP A 246 18.36 11.17 -4.56
N ALA A 247 17.66 12.28 -4.35
CA ALA A 247 17.12 12.67 -3.05
C ALA A 247 16.08 11.67 -2.52
N MET A 248 15.17 11.18 -3.37
CA MET A 248 14.18 10.18 -2.97
C MET A 248 14.84 8.83 -2.63
N ALA A 249 15.86 8.43 -3.38
CA ALA A 249 16.65 7.24 -3.08
C ALA A 249 17.40 7.39 -1.74
N LYS A 250 18.05 8.53 -1.51
CA LYS A 250 18.71 8.86 -0.24
C LYS A 250 17.74 8.73 0.95
N TRP A 251 16.58 9.36 0.85
CA TRP A 251 15.57 9.33 1.91
C TRP A 251 15.05 7.92 2.18
N SER A 252 14.91 7.11 1.12
CA SER A 252 14.56 5.70 1.23
C SER A 252 15.63 4.88 1.97
N ALA A 253 16.92 5.13 1.69
CA ALA A 253 18.03 4.50 2.40
C ALA A 253 18.10 4.91 3.87
N GLU A 254 17.90 6.20 4.19
CA GLU A 254 17.83 6.71 5.56
C GLU A 254 16.65 6.11 6.37
N ALA A 255 15.61 5.65 5.68
CA ALA A 255 14.51 4.91 6.29
C ALA A 255 14.78 3.40 6.42
N GLY A 256 15.92 2.92 5.95
CA GLY A 256 16.31 1.51 5.98
C GLY A 256 15.61 0.63 4.95
N ALA A 257 15.01 1.22 3.90
CA ALA A 257 14.31 0.48 2.85
C ALA A 257 15.21 -0.63 2.25
N SER A 258 14.64 -1.82 2.01
CA SER A 258 15.37 -2.94 1.40
C SER A 258 15.75 -2.67 -0.05
N PHE A 259 14.95 -1.87 -0.76
CA PHE A 259 15.13 -1.53 -2.17
C PHE A 259 14.48 -0.19 -2.48
N PHE A 260 14.90 0.41 -3.60
CA PHE A 260 14.23 1.54 -4.22
C PHE A 260 13.95 1.22 -5.67
N ALA A 261 12.72 1.47 -6.08
CA ALA A 261 12.27 1.28 -7.45
C ALA A 261 11.47 2.48 -7.88
N ALA A 262 11.70 2.96 -9.10
CA ALA A 262 10.93 4.04 -9.68
C ALA A 262 10.52 3.69 -11.10
N GLN A 263 9.34 4.14 -11.52
CA GLN A 263 8.84 3.92 -12.87
C GLN A 263 8.24 5.20 -13.42
N PRO A 264 8.48 5.53 -14.70
CA PRO A 264 7.83 6.67 -15.33
C PRO A 264 6.32 6.51 -15.36
N LEU A 265 5.64 7.65 -15.40
CA LEU A 265 4.21 7.74 -15.56
C LEU A 265 3.70 6.83 -16.69
N PHE A 266 2.78 5.94 -16.30
CA PHE A 266 1.95 5.15 -17.19
C PHE A 266 0.55 5.77 -17.20
N LEU A 267 0.25 6.52 -18.26
CA LEU A 267 -0.95 7.34 -18.35
C LEU A 267 -1.94 6.73 -19.36
N LYS A 268 -2.77 5.81 -18.86
CA LYS A 268 -3.88 5.23 -19.64
C LYS A 268 -4.87 6.31 -20.08
N SER A 269 -5.52 6.08 -21.21
CA SER A 269 -6.60 6.93 -21.75
C SER A 269 -7.63 7.36 -20.70
N CYS A 270 -8.11 6.43 -19.87
CA CYS A 270 -9.07 6.70 -18.78
C CYS A 270 -8.61 7.72 -17.73
N SER A 271 -7.30 7.96 -17.61
CA SER A 271 -6.70 8.88 -16.63
C SER A 271 -6.23 10.19 -17.26
N ARG A 272 -6.10 10.25 -18.59
CA ARG A 272 -5.58 11.42 -19.29
C ARG A 272 -6.38 12.69 -19.01
N PRO A 273 -7.74 12.70 -19.06
CA PRO A 273 -8.50 13.92 -18.78
C PRO A 273 -8.17 14.50 -17.40
N THR A 274 -8.35 13.68 -16.35
CA THR A 274 -8.08 14.08 -14.97
C THR A 274 -6.63 14.55 -14.74
N TYR A 275 -5.66 13.90 -15.40
CA TYR A 275 -4.26 14.24 -15.21
C TYR A 275 -3.84 15.47 -16.05
N PHE A 276 -4.39 15.65 -17.25
CA PHE A 276 -4.13 16.83 -18.07
C PHE A 276 -4.75 18.08 -17.46
N ASP A 277 -5.94 18.00 -16.87
CA ASP A 277 -6.51 19.10 -16.10
C ASP A 277 -5.60 19.50 -14.93
N PHE A 278 -5.07 18.51 -14.20
CA PHE A 278 -4.07 18.74 -13.15
C PHE A 278 -2.80 19.44 -13.67
N VAL A 279 -2.26 18.99 -14.80
CA VAL A 279 -1.07 19.60 -15.41
C VAL A 279 -1.37 21.03 -15.84
N LYS A 280 -2.51 21.28 -16.50
CA LYS A 280 -2.92 22.62 -16.93
C LYS A 280 -3.08 23.57 -15.75
N GLU A 281 -3.67 23.11 -14.65
CA GLU A 281 -3.91 23.93 -13.46
C GLU A 281 -2.62 24.27 -12.71
N HIS A 282 -1.72 23.30 -12.51
CA HIS A 282 -0.58 23.46 -11.60
C HIS A 282 0.78 23.58 -12.30
N PHE A 283 0.89 23.14 -13.55
CA PHE A 283 2.12 23.11 -14.34
C PHE A 283 1.84 23.50 -15.81
N PRO A 284 1.22 24.66 -16.09
CA PRO A 284 0.77 25.02 -17.44
C PRO A 284 1.91 25.02 -18.49
N ALA A 285 3.14 25.32 -18.06
CA ALA A 285 4.32 25.26 -18.94
C ALA A 285 4.63 23.85 -19.49
N LEU A 286 4.10 22.79 -18.87
CA LEU A 286 4.31 21.41 -19.29
C LEU A 286 3.15 20.85 -20.14
N GLU A 287 2.05 21.59 -20.32
CA GLU A 287 0.84 21.10 -21.00
C GLU A 287 1.15 20.52 -22.39
N ASN A 288 1.87 21.27 -23.23
CA ASN A 288 2.24 20.84 -24.59
C ASN A 288 3.14 19.60 -24.58
N ASP A 289 4.07 19.50 -23.63
CA ASP A 289 4.96 18.35 -23.51
C ASP A 289 4.19 17.09 -23.12
N TYR A 290 3.25 17.20 -22.16
CA TYR A 290 2.37 16.10 -21.79
C TYR A 290 1.43 15.67 -22.92
N ALA A 291 0.84 16.63 -23.63
CA ALA A 291 -0.04 16.38 -24.77
C ALA A 291 0.68 15.58 -25.87
N GLU A 292 1.93 15.95 -26.19
CA GLU A 292 2.72 15.24 -27.20
C GLU A 292 3.18 13.86 -26.71
N ARG A 293 3.73 13.76 -25.48
CA ARG A 293 4.22 12.48 -24.92
C ARG A 293 3.16 11.40 -24.86
N PHE A 294 1.93 11.76 -24.50
CA PHE A 294 0.84 10.84 -24.26
C PHE A 294 -0.28 10.95 -25.31
N ARG A 295 0.03 11.51 -26.49
CA ARG A 295 -0.93 11.65 -27.60
C ARG A 295 -1.53 10.30 -28.00
N THR A 296 -0.67 9.32 -28.27
CA THR A 296 -1.07 8.01 -28.82
C THR A 296 -0.65 6.82 -27.94
N MET A 297 0.25 7.02 -26.98
CA MET A 297 0.82 5.96 -26.17
C MET A 297 0.54 6.18 -24.69
N ASP A 298 0.27 5.09 -23.96
CA ASP A 298 0.10 5.13 -22.51
C ASP A 298 1.46 5.18 -21.76
N PHE A 299 2.54 4.77 -22.42
CA PHE A 299 3.88 4.76 -21.86
C PHE A 299 4.72 5.90 -22.44
N ALA A 300 5.58 6.48 -21.60
CA ALA A 300 6.66 7.32 -22.08
C ALA A 300 7.62 6.57 -23.03
N SER A 301 8.34 7.31 -23.88
CA SER A 301 9.19 6.76 -24.93
C SER A 301 10.27 5.81 -24.40
N GLY A 302 10.73 4.88 -25.25
CA GLY A 302 11.83 3.95 -24.92
C GLY A 302 13.09 4.65 -24.38
N PRO A 303 13.65 5.64 -25.10
CA PRO A 303 14.83 6.38 -24.65
C PRO A 303 14.64 7.08 -23.30
N TYR A 304 13.48 7.69 -23.07
CA TYR A 304 13.16 8.34 -21.80
C TYR A 304 13.15 7.34 -20.63
N ARG A 305 12.52 6.18 -20.82
CA ARG A 305 12.51 5.11 -19.82
C ARG A 305 13.91 4.56 -19.50
N GLU A 306 14.78 4.44 -20.51
CA GLU A 306 16.15 3.99 -20.32
C GLU A 306 16.99 5.02 -19.55
N ARG A 307 16.84 6.31 -19.86
CA ARG A 307 17.48 7.39 -19.10
C ARG A 307 17.11 7.35 -17.62
N LEU A 308 15.80 7.33 -17.31
CA LEU A 308 15.36 7.32 -15.90
C LEU A 308 15.84 6.07 -15.17
N ARG A 309 15.84 4.92 -15.85
CA ARG A 309 16.38 3.67 -15.32
C ARG A 309 17.86 3.79 -14.97
N ALA A 310 18.68 4.40 -15.82
CA ALA A 310 20.10 4.62 -15.54
C ALA A 310 20.29 5.50 -14.29
N LEU A 311 19.48 6.55 -14.14
CA LEU A 311 19.49 7.43 -12.96
C LEU A 311 19.09 6.70 -11.67
N VAL A 312 18.02 5.90 -11.72
CA VAL A 312 17.56 5.08 -10.58
C VAL A 312 18.64 4.08 -10.19
N ALA A 313 19.21 3.36 -11.15
CA ALA A 313 20.27 2.39 -10.90
C ALA A 313 21.53 3.03 -10.29
N ALA A 314 21.93 4.21 -10.79
CA ALA A 314 23.04 4.98 -10.22
C ALA A 314 22.76 5.39 -8.75
N SER A 315 21.55 5.88 -8.47
CA SER A 315 21.14 6.27 -7.12
C SER A 315 21.08 5.07 -6.17
N CYS A 316 20.54 3.92 -6.63
CA CYS A 316 20.52 2.68 -5.86
C CYS A 316 21.94 2.22 -5.50
N ARG A 317 22.88 2.22 -6.46
CA ARG A 317 24.29 1.89 -6.20
C ARG A 317 24.93 2.83 -5.19
N LYS A 318 24.72 4.14 -5.34
CA LYS A 318 25.26 5.17 -4.45
C LYS A 318 24.81 4.98 -3.00
N TYR A 319 23.53 4.66 -2.77
CA TYR A 319 22.97 4.50 -1.43
C TYR A 319 22.86 3.05 -0.95
N ARG A 320 23.50 2.10 -1.66
CA ARG A 320 23.48 0.65 -1.35
C ARG A 320 22.07 0.08 -1.20
N LEU A 321 21.13 0.61 -1.98
CA LEU A 321 19.80 0.09 -2.10
C LEU A 321 19.78 -0.97 -3.19
N ASN A 322 19.05 -2.04 -2.94
CA ASN A 322 18.81 -3.02 -3.97
C ASN A 322 17.92 -2.45 -5.09
N GLU A 323 18.13 -2.94 -6.31
CA GLU A 323 17.25 -2.65 -7.44
C GLU A 323 16.14 -3.69 -7.53
N ARG A 324 14.90 -3.26 -7.78
CA ARG A 324 13.82 -4.18 -8.14
C ARG A 324 14.03 -4.66 -9.58
N SER A 325 14.12 -5.98 -9.80
CA SER A 325 14.19 -6.54 -11.15
C SER A 325 12.94 -6.20 -11.98
N ARG A 326 13.16 -5.86 -13.26
CA ARG A 326 12.14 -5.28 -14.16
C ARG A 326 11.24 -6.34 -14.82
N ASP A 327 11.73 -7.56 -14.91
CA ASP A 327 11.01 -8.70 -15.50
C ASP A 327 10.28 -9.54 -14.44
N THR A 328 10.35 -9.11 -13.17
CA THR A 328 9.83 -9.84 -12.02
C THR A 328 8.74 -9.06 -11.32
N LEU A 329 7.65 -9.72 -10.95
CA LEU A 329 6.65 -9.11 -10.10
C LEU A 329 7.13 -8.98 -8.66
N LEU A 330 6.27 -8.31 -7.89
CA LEU A 330 6.45 -7.75 -6.56
C LEU A 330 7.20 -8.64 -5.55
N THR A 331 7.39 -9.94 -5.77
CA THR A 331 7.95 -10.86 -4.76
C THR A 331 9.42 -11.19 -4.89
N ARG A 332 10.07 -11.07 -6.06
CA ARG A 332 11.45 -11.59 -6.24
C ARG A 332 12.54 -10.69 -5.65
N ASP A 333 13.60 -11.34 -5.14
CA ASP A 333 14.60 -10.71 -4.26
C ASP A 333 15.33 -9.62 -5.02
N ALA A 334 15.34 -8.43 -4.44
CA ALA A 334 16.19 -7.34 -4.92
C ALA A 334 17.69 -7.60 -4.62
N GLY A 335 18.04 -8.72 -3.98
CA GLY A 335 19.41 -9.05 -3.54
C GLY A 335 19.62 -8.91 -2.03
N ASP A 336 18.55 -8.71 -1.25
CA ASP A 336 18.64 -8.51 0.20
C ASP A 336 18.96 -9.84 0.93
N THR A 337 20.25 -10.14 1.08
CA THR A 337 20.78 -11.24 1.92
C THR A 337 20.73 -10.92 3.41
N LYS A 338 20.32 -9.70 3.81
CA LYS A 338 20.27 -9.23 5.18
C LYS A 338 18.83 -8.96 5.59
N LYS A 339 18.08 -10.01 5.94
CA LYS A 339 17.08 -9.83 7.01
C LYS A 339 17.85 -9.21 8.18
N PRO A 340 17.45 -8.03 8.71
CA PRO A 340 18.05 -7.53 9.95
C PRO A 340 18.02 -8.69 10.93
N ALA A 341 19.16 -9.01 11.56
CA ALA A 341 19.21 -10.06 12.56
C ALA A 341 18.02 -9.84 13.50
N GLN A 342 17.15 -10.84 13.64
CA GLN A 342 16.04 -10.77 14.57
C GLN A 342 16.67 -10.46 15.92
N ARG A 343 16.57 -9.20 16.37
CA ARG A 343 16.75 -8.94 17.79
C ARG A 343 15.57 -9.63 18.42
N GLU A 344 15.83 -10.78 19.05
CA GLU A 344 14.90 -11.35 20.01
C GLU A 344 14.41 -10.18 20.86
N PRO A 345 13.09 -10.02 21.07
CA PRO A 345 12.63 -9.06 22.04
C PRO A 345 13.36 -9.43 23.34
N ALA A 346 14.19 -8.51 23.84
CA ALA A 346 14.87 -8.68 25.10
C ALA A 346 13.81 -9.19 26.07
N ALA A 347 14.02 -10.41 26.58
CA ALA A 347 13.12 -11.03 27.52
C ALA A 347 12.84 -9.98 28.58
N VAL A 348 11.63 -9.42 28.58
CA VAL A 348 11.14 -8.66 29.71
C VAL A 348 11.06 -9.72 30.79
N GLN A 349 12.13 -9.79 31.57
CA GLN A 349 12.23 -10.55 32.79
C GLN A 349 11.10 -10.02 33.65
N GLN A 350 9.93 -10.66 33.58
CA GLN A 350 8.94 -10.62 34.63
C GLN A 350 9.61 -11.29 35.83
N ARG A 351 10.39 -10.48 36.54
CA ARG A 351 10.68 -10.70 37.95
C ARG A 351 9.34 -10.51 38.67
N LEU A 352 8.59 -11.60 38.67
CA LEU A 352 7.78 -12.01 39.80
C LEU A 352 8.63 -11.83 41.06
N PHE A 353 8.22 -10.90 41.91
CA PHE A 353 8.47 -10.91 43.34
C PHE A 353 7.15 -10.43 43.97
N ALA A 354 6.57 -11.15 44.93
CA ALA A 354 7.14 -11.38 46.25
C ALA A 354 7.48 -10.04 46.94
#